data_AF-A0A131YVF8-F1
#
_entry.id   AF-A0A131YVF8-F1
#
_cell.length_a   1.000
_cell.length_b   1.000
_cell.length_c   1.000
_cell.angle_alpha   90.00
_cell.angle_beta   90.00
_cell.angle_gamma   90.00
#
_symmetry.space_group_name_H-M   'P 1'
#
loop_
_entity.id
_entity.type
_entity.pdbx_description
1 polymer ?
#
loop_
_entity_poly.entity_id
_entity_poly.type
_entity_poly.pdbx_seq_one_letter_code
_entity_poly.pdbx_strand_id
1 'polypeptide(L)'
;MLCTTNHETKFTKCTSDVVYEIPLSCGRVYIRQTGQCFNDRARQHKNNVKNGYGSHLAFHCKKCACTPMFADTRPLTPGKSKKEREIVQAHFTNKAGDKCVSAAPPSSTTHESRPPDKHPPAQQHACPQSLTTCGARATRRPRWHSYKW
;
A
#
# COMPACT_ATOMS: atom_id res chain seq x y z
N MET A 1 -12.89 -21.83 9.67
CA MET A 1 -12.23 -21.81 10.98
C MET A 1 -13.28 -21.42 12.02
N LEU A 2 -13.47 -22.20 13.07
CA LEU A 2 -14.42 -21.91 14.15
C LEU A 2 -13.72 -21.05 15.19
N CYS A 3 -14.31 -19.92 15.55
CA CYS A 3 -13.79 -19.11 16.65
C CYS A 3 -14.15 -19.80 17.97
N THR A 4 -13.15 -20.04 18.81
CA THR A 4 -13.30 -20.70 20.12
C THR A 4 -13.66 -19.71 21.24
N THR A 5 -13.48 -18.41 21.00
CA THR A 5 -13.79 -17.36 21.96
C THR A 5 -15.29 -17.05 21.96
N ASN A 6 -15.91 -17.10 23.14
CA ASN A 6 -17.25 -16.56 23.30
C ASN A 6 -17.19 -15.03 23.44
N HIS A 7 -17.32 -14.31 22.33
CA HIS A 7 -17.33 -12.85 22.37
C HIS A 7 -18.60 -12.32 23.04
N GLU A 8 -18.42 -11.49 24.07
CA GLU A 8 -19.50 -10.75 24.75
C GLU A 8 -20.24 -9.79 23.80
N THR A 9 -19.56 -9.28 22.78
CA THR A 9 -20.09 -8.34 21.78
C THR A 9 -19.64 -8.80 20.42
N LYS A 10 -20.60 -9.09 19.54
CA LYS A 10 -20.37 -9.54 18.16
C LYS A 10 -20.95 -8.47 17.24
N PHE A 11 -20.14 -7.98 16.31
CA PHE A 11 -20.57 -7.04 15.27
C PHE A 11 -21.00 -7.79 14.02
N THR A 12 -20.29 -8.86 13.67
CA THR A 12 -20.55 -9.70 12.50
C THR A 12 -20.28 -11.17 12.82
N LYS A 13 -20.52 -12.06 11.83
CA LYS A 13 -20.15 -13.48 11.93
C LYS A 13 -18.64 -13.62 12.19
N CYS A 14 -18.28 -14.48 13.15
CA CYS A 14 -16.88 -14.70 13.48
C CYS A 14 -16.07 -15.14 12.25
N THR A 15 -15.05 -14.36 11.94
CA THR A 15 -14.14 -14.55 10.81
C THR A 15 -12.73 -14.23 11.25
N SER A 16 -11.77 -15.06 10.83
CA SER A 16 -10.34 -14.93 11.14
C SER A 16 -9.54 -15.08 9.85
N ASP A 17 -8.26 -14.69 9.87
CA ASP A 17 -7.35 -14.84 8.73
C ASP A 17 -7.90 -14.19 7.44
N VAL A 18 -8.34 -12.95 7.57
CA VAL A 18 -9.11 -12.24 6.55
C VAL A 18 -8.64 -10.79 6.41
N VAL A 19 -8.69 -10.29 5.19
CA VAL A 19 -8.67 -8.85 4.90
C VAL A 19 -10.11 -8.35 4.91
N TYR A 20 -10.39 -7.31 5.68
CA TYR A 20 -11.72 -6.75 5.84
C TYR A 20 -11.73 -5.25 5.52
N GLU A 21 -12.90 -4.75 5.15
CA GLU A 21 -13.18 -3.32 5.03
C GLU A 21 -14.27 -2.91 6.02
N ILE A 22 -14.02 -1.81 6.73
CA ILE A 22 -15.01 -1.17 7.59
C ILE A 22 -15.45 0.12 6.90
N PRO A 23 -16.73 0.28 6.52
CA PRO A 23 -17.22 1.55 6.02
C PRO A 23 -17.32 2.58 7.15
N LEU A 24 -17.10 3.85 6.82
CA LEU A 24 -17.27 4.98 7.73
C LEU A 24 -18.46 5.82 7.26
N SER A 25 -19.13 6.50 8.19
CA SER A 25 -20.28 7.35 7.88
C SER A 25 -19.97 8.52 6.91
N CYS A 26 -18.70 8.86 6.73
CA CYS A 26 -18.25 9.85 5.74
C CYS A 26 -18.06 9.29 4.32
N GLY A 27 -18.43 8.02 4.07
CA GLY A 27 -18.29 7.36 2.76
C GLY A 27 -16.88 6.83 2.45
N ARG A 28 -15.92 7.02 3.36
CA ARG A 28 -14.59 6.41 3.28
C ARG A 28 -14.58 4.99 3.86
N VAL A 29 -13.52 4.25 3.58
CA VAL A 29 -13.34 2.86 4.04
C VAL A 29 -12.03 2.68 4.79
N TYR A 30 -12.02 1.78 5.76
CA TYR A 30 -10.81 1.37 6.47
C TYR A 30 -10.52 -0.10 6.16
N ILE A 31 -9.41 -0.33 5.45
CA ILE A 31 -9.02 -1.66 4.98
C ILE A 31 -7.82 -2.15 5.78
N ARG A 32 -7.95 -3.32 6.41
CA ARG A 32 -6.88 -3.97 7.19
C ARG A 32 -7.01 -5.48 7.14
N GLN A 33 -5.90 -6.16 7.41
CA GLN A 33 -5.88 -7.60 7.67
C GLN A 33 -5.94 -7.95 9.16
N THR A 34 -6.40 -9.16 9.46
CA THR A 34 -6.31 -9.76 10.78
C THR A 34 -6.01 -11.25 10.68
N GLY A 35 -5.16 -11.76 11.58
CA GLY A 35 -5.06 -13.20 11.87
C GLY A 35 -5.92 -13.65 13.05
N GLN A 36 -6.45 -12.71 13.83
CA GLN A 36 -7.38 -12.98 14.94
C GLN A 36 -8.82 -12.78 14.48
N CYS A 37 -9.78 -13.18 15.33
CA CYS A 37 -11.20 -12.94 15.05
C CYS A 37 -11.48 -11.45 14.84
N PHE A 38 -12.24 -11.14 13.80
CA PHE A 38 -12.65 -9.78 13.47
C PHE A 38 -13.36 -9.09 14.63
N ASN A 39 -14.24 -9.78 15.38
CA ASN A 39 -15.00 -9.18 16.48
C ASN A 39 -14.10 -8.63 17.60
N ASP A 40 -13.00 -9.33 17.91
CA ASP A 40 -12.01 -8.86 18.90
C ASP A 40 -11.27 -7.63 18.37
N ARG A 41 -10.88 -7.64 17.09
CA ARG A 41 -10.26 -6.48 16.44
C ARG A 41 -11.20 -5.29 16.34
N ALA A 42 -12.47 -5.50 16.02
CA ALA A 42 -13.48 -4.46 15.98
C ALA A 42 -13.68 -3.83 17.36
N ARG A 43 -13.67 -4.63 18.44
CA ARG A 43 -13.71 -4.10 19.81
C ARG A 43 -12.49 -3.25 20.15
N GLN A 44 -11.29 -3.73 19.80
CA GLN A 44 -10.06 -2.95 19.97
C GLN A 44 -10.14 -1.61 19.22
N HIS A 45 -10.58 -1.64 17.96
CA HIS A 45 -10.78 -0.42 17.17
C HIS A 45 -11.83 0.51 17.77
N LYS A 46 -12.96 -0.01 18.25
CA LYS A 46 -14.01 0.77 18.92
C LYS A 46 -13.46 1.49 20.15
N ASN A 47 -12.66 0.80 20.96
CA ASN A 47 -12.02 1.38 22.13
C ASN A 47 -10.98 2.44 21.74
N ASN A 48 -10.18 2.18 20.72
CA ASN A 48 -9.19 3.13 20.19
C ASN A 48 -9.85 4.41 19.65
N VAL A 49 -10.97 4.28 18.93
CA VAL A 49 -11.76 5.42 18.43
C VAL A 49 -12.36 6.20 19.59
N LYS A 50 -12.93 5.53 20.59
CA LYS A 50 -13.49 6.16 21.79
C LYS A 50 -12.44 6.97 22.56
N ASN A 51 -11.24 6.42 22.71
CA ASN A 51 -10.16 7.05 23.47
C ASN A 51 -9.29 7.99 22.61
N GLY A 52 -9.45 7.98 21.28
CA GLY A 52 -8.70 8.84 20.36
C GLY A 52 -7.24 8.43 20.13
N TYR A 53 -6.86 7.16 20.37
CA TYR A 53 -5.46 6.71 20.30
C TYR A 53 -5.19 5.65 19.23
N GLY A 54 -3.92 5.60 18.80
CA GLY A 54 -3.22 4.38 18.35
C GLY A 54 -3.60 3.79 16.98
N SER A 55 -4.55 4.36 16.23
CA SER A 55 -4.90 3.85 14.90
C SER A 55 -5.22 4.97 13.90
N HIS A 56 -4.92 4.73 12.62
CA HIS A 56 -5.33 5.62 11.52
C HIS A 56 -6.85 5.84 11.52
N LEU A 57 -7.60 4.80 11.89
CA LEU A 57 -9.05 4.87 12.03
C LEU A 57 -9.47 5.86 13.11
N ALA A 58 -8.90 5.78 14.32
CA ALA A 58 -9.17 6.70 15.41
C ALA A 58 -8.80 8.15 15.06
N PHE A 59 -7.62 8.35 14.44
CA PHE A 59 -7.18 9.67 13.99
C PHE A 59 -8.14 10.27 12.97
N HIS A 60 -8.59 9.48 12.00
CA HIS A 60 -9.56 9.93 11.00
C HIS A 60 -10.91 10.27 11.61
N CYS A 61 -11.44 9.42 12.49
CA CYS A 61 -12.72 9.67 13.14
C CYS A 61 -12.68 10.96 13.97
N LYS A 62 -11.55 11.23 14.65
CA LYS A 62 -11.32 12.48 15.39
C LYS A 62 -11.29 13.70 14.47
N LYS A 63 -10.62 13.61 13.32
CA LYS A 63 -10.48 14.73 12.36
C LYS A 63 -11.76 14.99 11.56
N CYS A 64 -12.42 13.93 11.11
CA CYS A 64 -13.58 13.98 10.22
C CYS A 64 -14.92 14.04 10.97
N ALA A 65 -14.91 13.83 12.29
CA ALA A 65 -16.11 13.68 13.12
C ALA A 65 -17.08 12.61 12.60
N CYS A 66 -16.55 11.54 11.98
CA CYS A 66 -17.32 10.41 11.47
C CYS A 66 -17.15 9.17 12.35
N THR A 67 -18.00 8.17 12.13
CA THR A 67 -18.02 6.94 12.92
C THR A 67 -17.80 5.71 12.05
N PRO A 68 -17.02 4.72 12.51
CA PRO A 68 -16.89 3.44 11.84
C PRO A 68 -18.14 2.58 12.01
N MET A 69 -18.61 1.99 10.93
CA MET A 69 -19.81 1.14 10.88
C MET A 69 -19.39 -0.33 11.01
N PHE A 70 -19.06 -0.77 12.22
CA PHE A 70 -18.53 -2.12 12.47
C PHE A 70 -19.50 -3.24 12.07
N ALA A 71 -20.81 -3.02 12.19
CA ALA A 71 -21.83 -4.00 11.80
C ALA A 71 -21.87 -4.24 10.29
N ASP A 72 -21.52 -3.23 9.49
CA ASP A 72 -21.52 -3.28 8.03
C ASP A 72 -20.14 -3.67 7.45
N THR A 73 -19.29 -4.26 8.29
CA THR A 73 -17.96 -4.71 7.85
C THR A 73 -18.08 -5.85 6.87
N ARG A 74 -17.41 -5.70 5.72
CA ARG A 74 -17.36 -6.73 4.70
C ARG A 74 -16.01 -7.46 4.72
N PRO A 75 -15.99 -8.80 4.87
CA PRO A 75 -14.80 -9.58 4.61
C PRO A 75 -14.51 -9.58 3.10
N LEU A 76 -13.31 -9.16 2.71
CA LEU A 76 -12.90 -9.06 1.30
C LEU A 76 -12.37 -10.38 0.78
N THR A 77 -11.35 -10.92 1.44
CA THR A 77 -10.72 -12.18 1.01
C THR A 77 -10.03 -12.87 2.20
N PRO A 78 -10.20 -14.18 2.37
CA PRO A 78 -9.42 -14.96 3.33
C PRO A 78 -7.98 -15.13 2.83
N GLY A 79 -7.01 -15.22 3.73
CA GLY A 79 -5.62 -15.55 3.40
C GLY A 79 -5.00 -16.29 4.57
N LYS A 80 -4.36 -17.43 4.35
CA LYS A 80 -3.89 -18.31 5.44
C LYS A 80 -2.61 -17.77 6.07
N SER A 81 -1.74 -17.20 5.24
CA SER A 81 -0.49 -16.60 5.69
C SER A 81 -0.61 -15.09 5.86
N LYS A 82 0.22 -14.53 6.74
CA LYS A 82 0.35 -13.08 6.90
C LYS A 82 0.73 -12.39 5.58
N LYS A 83 1.66 -13.00 4.82
CA LYS A 83 2.16 -12.45 3.55
C LYS A 83 1.07 -12.35 2.48
N GLU A 84 0.24 -13.39 2.32
CA GLU A 84 -0.91 -13.35 1.41
C GLU A 84 -1.86 -12.20 1.78
N ARG A 85 -2.19 -12.07 3.07
CA ARG A 85 -3.08 -11.00 3.54
C ARG A 85 -2.49 -9.61 3.37
N GLU A 86 -1.18 -9.44 3.49
CA GLU A 86 -0.50 -8.17 3.22
C GLU A 86 -0.59 -7.78 1.75
N ILE A 87 -0.35 -8.72 0.83
CA ILE A 87 -0.48 -8.49 -0.61
C ILE A 87 -1.92 -8.09 -0.97
N VAL A 88 -2.89 -8.83 -0.44
CA VAL A 88 -4.32 -8.56 -0.67
C VAL A 88 -4.73 -7.21 -0.05
N GLN A 89 -4.27 -6.90 1.17
CA GLN A 89 -4.53 -5.61 1.79
C GLN A 89 -3.98 -4.46 0.94
N ALA A 90 -2.75 -4.59 0.44
CA ALA A 90 -2.14 -3.59 -0.44
C ALA A 90 -2.95 -3.41 -1.72
N HIS A 91 -3.36 -4.51 -2.37
CA HIS A 91 -4.21 -4.47 -3.56
C HIS A 91 -5.51 -3.69 -3.34
N PHE A 92 -6.26 -4.01 -2.28
CA PHE A 92 -7.52 -3.33 -1.99
C PHE A 92 -7.33 -1.89 -1.50
N THR A 93 -6.26 -1.60 -0.77
CA THR A 93 -5.91 -0.23 -0.37
C THR A 93 -5.64 0.63 -1.61
N ASN A 94 -4.84 0.13 -2.56
CA ASN A 94 -4.54 0.82 -3.81
C ASN A 94 -5.80 0.99 -4.67
N LYS A 95 -6.66 -0.02 -4.73
CA LYS A 95 -7.93 0.03 -5.47
C LYS A 95 -8.89 1.07 -4.89
N ALA A 96 -8.93 1.22 -3.57
CA ALA A 96 -9.77 2.21 -2.89
C ALA A 96 -9.20 3.64 -2.98
N GLY A 97 -7.89 3.80 -3.17
CA GLY A 97 -7.22 5.10 -3.34
C GLY A 97 -7.50 6.04 -2.17
N ASP A 98 -7.87 7.29 -2.48
CA ASP A 98 -8.15 8.35 -1.50
C ASP A 98 -9.36 8.06 -0.60
N LYS A 99 -10.19 7.08 -0.94
CA LYS A 99 -11.29 6.63 -0.09
C LYS A 99 -10.79 5.77 1.07
N CYS A 100 -9.57 5.25 1.02
CA CYS A 100 -9.01 4.40 2.07
C CYS A 100 -8.33 5.21 3.16
N VAL A 101 -8.82 5.12 4.39
CA VAL A 101 -8.26 5.77 5.58
C VAL A 101 -6.96 5.10 6.07
N SER A 102 -6.71 3.86 5.63
CA SER A 102 -5.52 3.10 6.01
C SER A 102 -4.26 3.55 5.28
N ALA A 103 -4.39 4.25 4.15
CA ALA A 103 -3.29 4.89 3.46
C ALA A 103 -2.85 6.13 4.27
N ALA A 104 -1.55 6.45 4.25
CA ALA A 104 -1.13 7.76 4.73
C ALA A 104 -1.88 8.83 3.92
N PRO A 105 -2.32 9.95 4.54
CA PRO A 105 -2.88 11.04 3.77
C PRO A 105 -1.84 11.47 2.72
N PRO A 106 -2.25 11.82 1.48
CA PRO A 106 -1.33 12.37 0.51
C PRO A 106 -0.82 13.71 1.04
N SER A 107 0.34 13.69 1.70
CA SER A 107 1.16 14.89 1.84
C SER A 107 1.63 15.24 0.44
N SER A 108 1.07 16.31 -0.12
CA SER A 108 1.64 17.21 -1.13
C SER A 108 2.72 16.61 -2.05
N THR A 109 2.39 16.47 -3.34
CA THR A 109 3.30 16.60 -4.49
C THR A 109 4.78 16.54 -4.16
N THR A 110 5.44 15.41 -4.41
CA THR A 110 6.77 15.48 -5.02
C THR A 110 6.99 14.28 -5.93
N HIS A 111 7.20 14.64 -7.20
CA HIS A 111 7.57 13.82 -8.34
C HIS A 111 6.52 12.87 -8.91
N GLU A 112 5.67 13.47 -9.75
CA GLU A 112 5.53 13.09 -11.16
C GLU A 112 6.36 11.86 -11.55
N SER A 113 5.67 10.75 -11.74
CA SER A 113 6.11 9.64 -12.56
C SER A 113 6.60 10.21 -13.89
N ARG A 114 7.92 10.27 -14.09
CA ARG A 114 8.49 10.47 -15.43
C ARG A 114 7.89 9.39 -16.33
N PRO A 115 7.25 9.75 -17.46
CA PRO A 115 7.00 8.77 -18.50
C PRO A 115 8.35 8.20 -18.98
N PRO A 116 8.40 6.93 -19.42
CA PRO A 116 9.63 6.31 -19.90
C PRO A 116 10.21 7.12 -21.06
N ASP A 117 11.52 7.34 -20.99
CA ASP A 117 12.33 8.08 -21.95
C ASP A 117 11.94 7.74 -23.39
N LYS A 118 11.34 8.71 -24.09
CA LYS A 118 11.33 8.69 -25.55
C LYS A 118 12.76 8.90 -26.00
N HIS A 119 13.40 7.83 -26.47
CA HIS A 119 14.65 7.93 -27.23
C HIS A 119 14.49 8.99 -28.33
N PRO A 120 15.37 10.00 -28.42
CA PRO A 120 15.38 10.86 -29.59
C PRO A 120 15.81 10.03 -30.81
N PRO A 121 15.22 10.26 -31.99
CA PRO A 121 15.64 9.58 -33.20
C PRO A 121 17.08 9.95 -33.54
N ALA A 122 17.87 8.92 -33.90
CA ALA A 122 19.24 9.06 -34.38
C ALA A 122 19.28 10.06 -35.53
N GLN A 123 19.83 11.25 -35.29
CA GLN A 123 20.25 12.15 -36.36
C GLN A 123 21.55 11.60 -36.93
N GLN A 124 21.44 10.99 -38.10
CA GLN A 124 22.57 10.70 -38.97
C GLN A 124 23.16 12.04 -39.45
N HIS A 125 24.16 12.53 -38.74
CA HIS A 125 25.02 13.59 -39.28
C HIS A 125 26.07 12.92 -40.16
N ALA A 126 25.94 13.17 -41.47
CA ALA A 126 26.90 12.77 -42.49
C ALA A 126 28.27 13.37 -42.14
N CYS A 127 29.27 12.51 -42.02
CA CYS A 127 30.68 12.88 -41.96
C CYS A 127 31.14 13.32 -43.35
N PRO A 128 31.60 14.58 -43.55
CA PRO A 128 32.30 14.94 -44.77
C PRO A 128 33.72 14.36 -44.72
N GLN A 129 34.06 13.65 -45.79
CA GLN A 129 35.37 13.06 -46.02
C GLN A 129 36.43 14.15 -46.11
N SER A 130 37.43 14.12 -45.22
CA SER A 130 38.77 14.64 -45.54
C SER A 130 39.83 14.04 -44.61
N LEU A 131 40.59 13.14 -45.20
CA LEU A 131 41.93 12.66 -44.86
C LEU A 131 42.74 13.55 -43.89
N THR A 132 43.24 12.99 -42.77
CA THR A 132 44.66 13.08 -42.41
C THR A 132 45.03 12.01 -41.37
N THR A 133 46.11 11.29 -41.64
CA THR A 133 46.84 10.35 -40.79
C THR A 133 47.33 10.96 -39.47
N CYS A 134 47.23 10.22 -38.36
CA CYS A 134 48.24 10.21 -37.29
C CYS A 134 48.05 9.01 -36.36
N GLY A 135 49.14 8.27 -36.12
CA GLY A 135 49.13 6.97 -35.45
C GLY A 135 49.30 6.97 -33.93
N ALA A 136 49.25 5.74 -33.41
CA ALA A 136 49.76 5.22 -32.15
C ALA A 136 49.32 5.85 -30.81
N ARG A 137 48.68 5.02 -29.97
CA ARG A 137 49.24 4.41 -28.72
C ARG A 137 48.25 4.40 -27.54
N ALA A 138 48.22 3.24 -26.87
CA ALA A 138 47.98 3.00 -25.44
C ALA A 138 46.58 3.22 -24.80
N THR A 139 46.01 2.07 -24.41
CA THR A 139 45.45 1.73 -23.09
C THR A 139 44.48 2.68 -22.39
N ARG A 140 43.27 2.17 -22.12
CA ARG A 140 42.78 1.82 -20.76
C ARG A 140 41.36 1.24 -20.83
N ARG A 141 41.22 -0.01 -20.38
CA ARG A 141 39.94 -0.63 -20.03
C ARG A 141 39.43 -0.01 -18.72
N PRO A 142 38.18 0.49 -18.64
CA PRO A 142 37.58 0.76 -17.35
C PRO A 142 37.15 -0.55 -16.67
N ARG A 143 37.50 -0.62 -15.38
CA ARG A 143 37.43 -1.76 -14.47
C ARG A 143 36.02 -1.88 -13.89
N TRP A 144 35.29 -2.92 -14.24
CA TRP A 144 34.03 -3.30 -13.59
C TRP A 144 34.34 -3.79 -12.18
N HIS A 145 33.93 -3.04 -11.14
CA HIS A 145 33.88 -3.55 -9.78
C HIS A 145 32.56 -4.30 -9.61
N SER A 146 32.68 -5.61 -9.42
CA SER A 146 31.59 -6.50 -9.06
C SER A 146 31.47 -6.49 -7.54
N TYR A 147 30.31 -6.07 -7.01
CA TYR A 147 29.97 -6.25 -5.61
C TYR A 147 29.57 -7.71 -5.40
N LYS A 148 30.35 -8.43 -4.58
CA LYS A 148 29.96 -9.73 -4.03
C LYS A 148 29.26 -9.53 -2.69
N TRP A 149 28.24 -10.35 -2.50
CA TRP A 149 27.41 -10.59 -1.31
C TRP A 149 28.21 -10.77 -0.02
#